data_AF-A0A9P6JY44-F1
#
_entry.id   AF-A0A9P6JY44-F1
#
_cell.length_a   1.000
_cell.length_b   1.000
_cell.length_c   1.000
_cell.angle_alpha   90.00
_cell.angle_beta   90.00
_cell.angle_gamma   90.00
#
_symmetry.space_group_name_H-M   'P 1'
#
loop_
_entity.id
_entity.type
_entity.pdbx_description
1 polymer ?
#
loop_
_entity_poly.entity_id
_entity_poly.type
_entity_poly.pdbx_seq_one_letter_code
_entity_poly.pdbx_strand_id
1 'polypeptide(L)'
;SGVSAWEDMPIYARIGMHLLFACVIDHRLLNTDRIRHLFYKGSVRQGKHFDAPESVSQIPYFIKTYKIDLSELLQPDITQYKSFNDFFYRKLRSDVRPIYEKENPNTIVSSADCRLCVFESITAATQ
;
A
#
# COMPACT_ATOMS: atom_id res chain seq x y z
N SER A 1 -17.09 -19.61 0.06
CA SER A 1 -17.86 -18.42 -0.38
C SER A 1 -17.12 -17.18 0.07
N GLY A 2 -16.57 -16.38 -0.86
CA GLY A 2 -15.88 -15.13 -0.52
C GLY A 2 -16.89 -14.02 -0.23
N VAL A 3 -16.72 -13.31 0.88
CA VAL A 3 -17.54 -12.12 1.19
C VAL A 3 -16.94 -10.94 0.43
N SER A 4 -17.71 -10.34 -0.47
CA SER A 4 -17.31 -9.09 -1.12
C SER A 4 -17.48 -7.95 -0.11
N ALA A 5 -16.38 -7.23 0.16
CA ALA A 5 -16.36 -6.10 1.07
C ALA A 5 -15.66 -4.90 0.41
N TRP A 6 -16.35 -3.76 0.41
CA TRP A 6 -15.80 -2.50 -0.10
C TRP A 6 -14.72 -1.96 0.83
N GLU A 7 -13.66 -1.40 0.25
CA GLU A 7 -12.59 -0.78 1.01
C GLU A 7 -12.81 0.73 1.10
N ASP A 8 -12.79 1.26 2.33
CA ASP A 8 -12.88 2.68 2.59
C ASP A 8 -11.62 3.38 2.08
N MET A 9 -11.67 3.91 0.86
CA MET A 9 -10.60 4.71 0.30
C MET A 9 -10.84 6.21 0.57
N PRO A 10 -9.81 6.98 0.97
CA PRO A 10 -9.89 8.44 1.04
C PRO A 10 -10.44 9.05 -0.26
N ILE A 11 -11.33 10.04 -0.12
CA ILE A 11 -12.06 10.59 -1.27
C ILE A 11 -11.14 11.12 -2.38
N TYR A 12 -10.00 11.71 -2.02
CA TYR A 12 -9.02 12.21 -2.99
C TYR A 12 -8.38 11.07 -3.80
N ALA A 13 -8.06 9.94 -3.16
CA ALA A 13 -7.50 8.77 -3.83
C ALA A 13 -8.54 8.14 -4.77
N ARG A 14 -9.81 8.10 -4.34
CA ARG A 14 -10.92 7.62 -5.16
C ARG A 14 -11.15 8.46 -6.40
N ILE A 15 -11.16 9.79 -6.25
CA ILE A 15 -11.30 10.73 -7.37
C ILE A 15 -10.11 10.60 -8.31
N GLY A 16 -8.88 10.52 -7.79
CA GLY A 16 -7.67 10.32 -8.60
C GLY A 16 -7.73 9.03 -9.42
N MET A 17 -8.10 7.91 -8.80
CA MET A 17 -8.29 6.63 -9.49
C MET A 17 -9.41 6.69 -10.54
N HIS A 18 -10.53 7.36 -10.24
CA HIS A 18 -11.58 7.57 -11.24
C HIS A 18 -11.12 8.46 -12.39
N LEU A 19 -10.28 9.47 -12.17
CA LEU A 19 -9.74 10.27 -13.28
C LEU A 19 -8.80 9.47 -14.16
N LEU A 20 -7.97 8.61 -13.55
CA LEU A 20 -6.99 7.76 -14.24
C LEU A 20 -7.61 6.59 -14.99
N PHE A 21 -8.64 5.95 -14.43
CA PHE A 21 -9.20 4.69 -14.95
C PHE A 21 -10.69 4.78 -15.32
N ALA A 22 -11.45 5.59 -14.57
CA ALA A 22 -12.88 5.87 -14.68
C ALA A 22 -13.32 6.70 -15.90
N CYS A 23 -12.76 7.92 -15.99
CA CYS A 23 -13.47 9.02 -16.62
C CYS A 23 -12.92 9.41 -17.99
N VAL A 24 -11.61 9.69 -18.20
CA VAL A 24 -11.20 10.28 -19.50
C VAL A 24 -9.72 10.08 -19.89
N ILE A 25 -8.79 9.68 -19.01
CA ILE A 25 -7.39 9.58 -19.42
C ILE A 25 -7.15 8.23 -20.12
N ASP A 26 -7.08 8.24 -21.45
CA ASP A 26 -6.66 7.09 -22.26
C ASP A 26 -5.30 6.56 -21.75
N HIS A 27 -5.15 5.23 -21.62
CA HIS A 27 -3.87 4.57 -21.34
C HIS A 27 -2.74 5.08 -22.25
N ARG A 28 -3.05 5.50 -23.49
CA ARG A 28 -2.09 6.12 -24.42
C ARG A 28 -1.53 7.46 -23.91
N LEU A 29 -2.34 8.30 -23.26
CA LEU A 29 -1.89 9.55 -22.65
C LEU A 29 -1.00 9.28 -21.43
N LEU A 30 -1.39 8.35 -20.55
CA LEU A 30 -0.53 7.92 -19.42
C LEU A 30 0.84 7.40 -19.91
N ASN A 31 0.87 6.81 -21.10
CA ASN A 31 2.07 6.30 -21.75
C ASN A 31 2.91 7.35 -22.48
N THR A 32 2.62 8.64 -22.31
CA THR A 32 3.46 9.72 -22.83
C THR A 32 4.57 10.06 -21.83
N ASP A 33 5.79 10.29 -22.30
CA ASP A 33 6.94 10.58 -21.44
C ASP A 33 6.76 11.80 -20.53
N ARG A 34 5.99 12.80 -20.98
CA ARG A 34 5.64 13.98 -20.17
C ARG A 34 4.85 13.62 -18.92
N ILE A 35 3.85 12.73 -19.06
CA ILE A 35 3.00 12.32 -17.94
C ILE A 35 3.77 11.36 -17.02
N ARG A 36 4.57 10.45 -17.58
CA ARG A 36 5.49 9.61 -16.77
C ARG A 36 6.46 10.46 -15.95
N HIS A 37 7.07 11.48 -16.57
CA HIS A 37 7.98 12.39 -15.88
C HIS A 37 7.28 13.22 -14.80
N LEU A 38 6.05 13.65 -15.05
CA LEU A 38 5.23 14.34 -14.04
C LEU A 38 4.99 13.44 -12.83
N PHE A 39 4.51 12.20 -13.03
CA PHE A 39 4.29 11.26 -11.94
C PHE A 39 5.58 10.91 -11.22
N TYR A 40 6.67 10.68 -11.95
CA TYR A 40 7.99 10.45 -11.37
C TYR A 40 8.42 11.61 -10.45
N LYS A 41 8.36 12.86 -10.94
CA LYS A 41 8.67 14.05 -10.13
C LYS A 41 7.75 14.18 -8.92
N GLY A 42 6.45 13.88 -9.11
CA GLY A 42 5.46 13.86 -8.04
C GLY A 42 5.83 12.87 -6.94
N SER A 43 6.10 11.61 -7.30
CA SER A 43 6.51 10.55 -6.38
C SER A 43 7.80 10.89 -5.64
N VAL A 44 8.82 11.39 -6.34
CA VAL A 44 10.10 11.80 -5.70
C VAL A 44 9.88 12.95 -4.72
N ARG A 45 9.07 13.95 -5.08
CA ARG A 45 8.76 15.08 -4.19
C ARG A 45 7.97 14.61 -2.95
N GLN A 46 6.99 13.73 -3.14
CA GLN A 46 6.19 13.18 -2.06
C GLN A 46 7.04 12.32 -1.11
N GLY A 47 7.95 11.50 -1.65
CA GLY A 47 8.89 10.72 -0.86
C GLY A 47 9.72 11.60 0.06
N LYS A 48 10.33 12.67 -0.48
CA LYS A 48 11.08 13.66 0.33
C LYS A 48 10.24 14.31 1.42
N HIS A 49 8.97 14.59 1.16
CA HIS A 49 8.06 15.16 2.15
C HIS A 49 7.77 14.16 3.27
N PHE A 50 7.60 12.87 2.96
CA PHE A 50 7.37 11.82 3.95
C PHE A 50 8.64 11.39 4.72
N ASP A 51 9.82 11.74 4.22
CA ASP A 51 11.08 11.59 4.96
C ASP A 51 11.31 12.73 5.97
N ALA A 52 10.62 13.87 5.81
CA ALA A 52 10.80 15.04 6.66
C ALA A 52 10.15 14.85 8.06
N PRO A 53 10.73 15.37 9.16
CA PRO A 53 10.19 15.17 10.51
C PRO A 53 8.75 15.69 10.73
N GLU A 54 8.35 16.74 10.01
CA GLU A 54 7.03 17.33 10.10
C GLU A 54 5.92 16.37 9.63
N SER A 55 6.28 15.36 8.84
CA SER A 55 5.35 14.35 8.32
C SER A 55 4.80 13.40 9.39
N VAL A 56 5.40 13.35 10.59
CA VAL A 56 4.89 12.58 11.76
C VAL A 56 3.43 12.96 12.08
N SER A 57 3.05 14.22 11.83
CA SER A 57 1.68 14.71 12.00
C SER A 57 0.63 13.95 11.19
N GLN A 58 1.02 13.23 10.13
CA GLN A 58 0.12 12.46 9.26
C GLN A 58 -0.18 11.05 9.78
N ILE A 59 0.67 10.52 10.68
CA ILE A 59 0.56 9.15 11.21
C ILE A 59 -0.82 8.89 11.87
N PRO A 60 -1.36 9.76 12.75
CA PRO A 60 -2.66 9.51 13.39
C PRO A 60 -3.82 9.40 12.41
N TYR A 61 -3.83 10.28 11.39
CA TYR A 61 -4.84 10.25 10.33
C TYR A 61 -4.74 8.97 9.50
N PHE A 62 -3.51 8.54 9.18
CA PHE A 62 -3.26 7.31 8.43
C PHE A 62 -3.74 6.07 9.19
N ILE A 63 -3.43 5.96 10.49
CA ILE A 63 -3.91 4.86 11.36
C ILE A 63 -5.44 4.81 11.37
N LYS A 64 -6.10 5.95 11.55
CA LYS A 64 -7.57 6.02 11.57
C LYS A 64 -8.19 5.61 10.23
N THR A 65 -7.60 6.07 9.14
CA THR A 65 -8.08 5.82 7.78
C THR A 65 -8.00 4.33 7.43
N TYR A 66 -6.86 3.71 7.70
CA TYR A 66 -6.58 2.32 7.31
C TYR A 66 -6.82 1.32 8.44
N LYS A 67 -7.35 1.76 9.59
CA LYS A 67 -7.68 0.95 10.77
C LYS A 67 -6.50 0.05 11.18
N ILE A 68 -5.30 0.62 11.24
CA ILE A 68 -4.07 -0.12 11.54
C ILE A 68 -4.07 -0.56 12.99
N ASP A 69 -3.88 -1.86 13.23
CA ASP A 69 -3.69 -2.40 14.57
C ASP A 69 -2.26 -2.12 15.06
N LEU A 70 -2.16 -1.28 16.10
CA LEU A 70 -0.88 -0.92 16.71
C LEU A 70 -0.31 -2.01 17.61
N SER A 71 -1.14 -2.96 18.05
CA SER A 71 -0.71 -4.04 18.94
C SER A 71 0.25 -5.00 18.24
N GLU A 72 0.11 -5.19 16.93
CA GLU A 72 0.98 -6.07 16.12
C GLU A 72 2.38 -5.48 15.87
N LEU A 73 2.57 -4.19 16.16
CA LEU A 73 3.81 -3.50 15.87
C LEU A 73 4.88 -3.81 16.91
N LEU A 74 6.14 -3.85 16.48
CA LEU A 74 7.28 -3.91 17.39
C LEU A 74 7.41 -2.63 18.23
N GLN A 75 7.01 -1.49 17.66
CA GLN A 75 6.94 -0.20 18.35
C GLN A 75 5.49 0.35 18.26
N PRO A 76 4.65 0.11 19.28
CA PRO A 76 3.27 0.60 19.31
C PRO A 76 3.16 2.12 19.58
N ASP A 77 4.16 2.72 20.23
CA ASP A 77 4.17 4.17 20.51
C ASP A 77 4.53 4.96 19.25
N ILE A 78 3.52 5.64 18.70
CA ILE A 78 3.65 6.42 17.46
C ILE A 78 4.57 7.65 17.60
N THR A 79 4.86 8.10 18.83
CA THR A 79 5.73 9.26 19.07
C THR A 79 7.21 8.95 18.88
N GLN A 80 7.56 7.67 18.76
CA GLN A 80 8.94 7.20 18.60
C GLN A 80 9.42 7.22 17.14
N TYR A 81 8.50 7.42 16.18
CA TYR A 81 8.83 7.49 14.76
C TYR A 81 9.30 8.90 14.38
N LYS A 82 10.37 8.97 13.59
CA LYS A 82 11.02 10.24 13.23
C LYS A 82 10.38 10.91 12.02
N SER A 83 9.66 10.16 11.20
CA SER A 83 8.98 10.63 9.99
C SER A 83 7.81 9.71 9.65
N PHE A 84 6.97 10.12 8.70
CA PHE A 84 5.90 9.28 8.19
C PHE A 84 6.45 8.01 7.53
N ASN A 85 7.53 8.13 6.74
CA ASN A 85 8.13 6.96 6.11
C ASN A 85 8.67 5.97 7.14
N ASP A 86 9.28 6.46 8.23
CA ASP A 86 9.72 5.60 9.36
C ASP A 86 8.56 4.77 9.93
N PHE A 87 7.37 5.37 10.05
CA PHE A 87 6.15 4.63 10.39
C PHE A 87 5.62 3.76 9.23
N PHE A 88 5.77 4.18 7.98
CA PHE A 88 5.24 3.47 6.82
C PHE A 88 5.88 2.08 6.67
N TYR A 89 7.19 1.96 6.90
CA TYR A 89 7.91 0.68 6.93
C TYR A 89 8.07 0.06 8.34
N ARG A 90 7.26 0.51 9.31
CA ARG A 90 7.27 0.00 10.70
C ARG A 90 7.42 -1.52 10.79
N LYS A 91 8.19 -1.96 11.78
CA LYS A 91 8.42 -3.37 12.04
C LYS A 91 7.24 -3.99 12.78
N LEU A 92 6.86 -5.19 12.38
CA LEU A 92 5.92 -6.04 13.13
C LEU A 92 6.68 -6.85 14.20
N ARG A 93 5.96 -7.33 15.21
CA ARG A 93 6.52 -8.33 16.13
C ARG A 93 6.80 -9.65 15.38
N SER A 94 7.73 -10.44 15.88
CA SER A 94 8.12 -11.69 15.21
C SER A 94 7.07 -12.81 15.32
N ASP A 95 6.15 -12.71 16.27
CA ASP A 95 5.12 -13.72 16.57
C ASP A 95 3.85 -13.57 15.72
N VAL A 96 3.59 -12.39 15.14
CA VAL A 96 2.29 -12.09 14.51
C VAL A 96 2.14 -12.63 13.08
N ARG A 97 3.21 -13.11 12.46
CA ARG A 97 3.23 -13.69 11.10
C ARG A 97 4.09 -14.97 11.03
N PRO A 98 3.65 -16.07 11.65
CA PRO A 98 4.38 -17.33 11.59
C PRO A 98 4.46 -17.85 10.14
N ILE A 99 5.63 -18.30 9.72
CA ILE A 99 5.84 -18.89 8.40
C ILE A 99 5.33 -20.33 8.43
N TYR A 100 4.34 -20.62 7.57
CA TYR A 100 3.81 -21.97 7.40
C TYR A 100 4.84 -22.89 6.74
N GLU A 101 5.06 -24.08 7.30
CA GLU A 101 6.00 -25.11 6.80
C GLU A 101 7.37 -24.55 6.36
N LYS A 102 8.03 -23.81 7.25
CA LYS A 102 9.26 -23.08 6.96
C LYS A 102 10.38 -23.95 6.36
N GLU A 103 10.45 -25.23 6.71
CA GLU A 103 11.47 -26.17 6.26
C GLU A 103 11.08 -26.94 4.97
N ASN A 104 9.85 -26.79 4.46
CA ASN A 104 9.38 -27.51 3.28
C ASN A 104 9.66 -26.72 2.00
N PRO A 105 10.57 -27.17 1.11
CA PRO A 105 10.88 -26.46 -0.13
C PRO A 105 9.75 -26.52 -1.17
N ASN A 106 8.73 -27.37 -0.99
CA ASN A 106 7.61 -27.53 -1.92
C ASN A 106 6.41 -26.64 -1.57
N THR A 107 6.50 -25.86 -0.48
CA THR A 107 5.41 -25.01 -0.01
C THR A 107 5.71 -23.55 -0.30
N ILE A 108 4.74 -22.85 -0.87
CA ILE A 108 4.79 -21.40 -1.06
C ILE A 108 3.85 -20.72 -0.07
N VAL A 109 4.28 -19.58 0.47
CA VAL A 109 3.50 -18.74 1.37
C VAL A 109 3.32 -17.36 0.77
N SER A 110 2.31 -16.61 1.22
CA SER A 110 2.15 -15.21 0.80
C SER A 110 3.39 -14.41 1.16
N SER A 111 3.88 -13.59 0.22
CA SER A 111 5.05 -12.74 0.43
C SER A 111 4.74 -11.46 1.21
N ALA A 112 3.47 -11.06 1.27
CA ALA A 112 3.04 -9.82 1.90
C ALA A 112 1.62 -9.95 2.46
N ASP A 113 1.33 -9.11 3.46
CA ASP A 113 -0.03 -8.86 3.94
C ASP A 113 -0.79 -8.09 2.86
N CYS A 114 -1.70 -8.77 2.17
CA CYS A 114 -2.45 -8.18 1.07
C CYS A 114 -3.77 -8.91 0.81
N ARG A 115 -4.60 -8.30 -0.05
CA ARG A 115 -5.69 -8.99 -0.71
C ARG A 115 -5.15 -9.64 -1.98
N LEU A 116 -5.32 -10.95 -2.11
CA LEU A 116 -4.84 -11.69 -3.26
C LEU A 116 -5.88 -11.66 -4.38
N CYS A 117 -5.46 -11.25 -5.57
CA CYS A 117 -6.16 -11.51 -6.81
C CYS A 117 -5.46 -12.69 -7.49
N VAL A 118 -6.14 -13.82 -7.58
CA VAL A 118 -5.59 -15.07 -8.11
C VAL A 118 -6.40 -15.50 -9.32
N PHE A 119 -5.70 -15.93 -10.35
CA PHE A 119 -6.28 -16.49 -11.56
C PHE A 119 -5.85 -17.96 -11.65
N GLU A 120 -6.76 -18.82 -12.12
CA GLU A 120 -6.49 -20.25 -12.26
C GLU A 120 -5.48 -20.56 -13.37
N SER A 121 -5.35 -19.66 -14.35
CA SER A 121 -4.42 -19.81 -15.48
C SER A 121 -3.94 -18.46 -16.00
N ILE A 122 -2.81 -18.47 -16.72
CA ILE A 122 -2.29 -17.28 -17.41
C ILE A 122 -3.33 -16.74 -18.40
N THR A 123 -4.02 -17.63 -19.12
CA THR A 123 -5.07 -17.25 -20.07
C THR A 123 -6.19 -16.46 -19.39
N ALA A 124 -6.66 -16.91 -18.21
CA ALA A 124 -7.68 -16.22 -17.44
C ALA A 124 -7.20 -14.87 -16.88
N ALA A 125 -5.90 -14.68 -16.66
CA ALA A 125 -5.33 -13.41 -16.22
C ALA A 125 -5.19 -12.36 -17.35
N THR A 126 -5.24 -12.80 -18.62
CA THR A 126 -5.05 -11.93 -19.81
C THR A 126 -6.33 -11.56 -20.55
N GLN A 127 -7.48 -12.11 -20.12
CA GLN A 127 -8.81 -11.74 -20.65
C GLN A 127 -9.33 -10.48 -19.95
#